data_AF-A0A6L7MM50-F1
#
_entry.id   AF-A0A6L7MM50-F1
#
_cell.length_a   1.000
_cell.length_b   1.000
_cell.length_c   1.000
_cell.angle_alpha   90.00
_cell.angle_beta   90.00
_cell.angle_gamma   90.00
#
_symmetry.space_group_name_H-M   'P 1'
#
loop_
_entity.id
_entity.type
_entity.pdbx_description
1 polymer ?
#
loop_
_entity_poly.entity_id
_entity_poly.type
_entity_poly.pdbx_seq_one_letter_code
_entity_poly.pdbx_strand_id
1 'polypeptide(L)' 'MTFTIETEQEDDGRWIAEVLEIPGAMVYGTTTHDAIAKAQVLALRVLAKRTGLRPEDL' A
#
# COMPACT_ATOMS: atom_id res chain seq x y z
N MET A 1 3.52 13.83 0.43
CA MET A 1 4.51 12.74 0.58
C MET A 1 4.43 11.86 -0.66
N THR A 2 5.56 11.35 -1.14
CA THR A 2 5.60 10.39 -2.25
C THR A 2 6.03 9.05 -1.68
N PHE A 3 5.28 7.99 -1.93
CA PHE A 3 5.63 6.61 -1.58
C PHE A 3 6.08 5.87 -2.83
N THR A 4 7.17 5.11 -2.73
CA THR A 4 7.55 4.15 -3.76
C THR A 4 6.82 2.85 -3.53
N ILE A 5 6.05 2.43 -4.54
CA ILE A 5 5.32 1.16 -4.53
C ILE A 5 6.00 0.23 -5.53
N GLU A 6 6.51 -0.88 -5.04
CA GLU A 6 6.98 -1.99 -5.86
C GLU A 6 5.84 -2.99 -6.05
N THR A 7 5.73 -3.54 -7.26
CA THR A 7 4.72 -4.55 -7.58
C THR A 7 5.34 -5.75 -8.25
N GLU A 8 4.91 -6.93 -7.86
CA GLU A 8 5.29 -8.20 -8.47
C GLU A 8 4.02 -9.02 -8.77
N GLN A 9 4.07 -9.86 -9.80
CA GLN A 9 3.01 -10.82 -10.07
C GLN A 9 3.46 -12.20 -9.59
N GLU A 10 2.64 -12.81 -8.75
CA GLU A 10 2.83 -14.16 -8.21
C GLU A 10 2.55 -15.23 -9.28
N ASP A 11 3.04 -16.45 -9.06
CA ASP A 11 2.84 -17.60 -9.96
C ASP A 11 1.36 -17.97 -10.18
N ASP A 12 0.50 -17.63 -9.21
CA ASP A 12 -0.95 -17.85 -9.28
C ASP A 12 -1.72 -16.70 -9.98
N GLY A 13 -0.99 -15.70 -10.47
CA GLY A 13 -1.51 -14.55 -11.20
C GLY A 13 -1.96 -13.38 -10.31
N ARG A 14 -1.95 -13.52 -8.98
CA ARG A 14 -2.21 -12.39 -8.07
C ARG A 14 -1.08 -11.37 -8.14
N TRP A 15 -1.41 -10.12 -7.89
CA TRP A 15 -0.43 -9.04 -7.77
C TRP A 15 -0.16 -8.75 -6.32
N ILE A 16 1.11 -8.60 -5.98
CA ILE A 16 1.54 -8.09 -4.68
C ILE A 16 2.06 -6.67 -4.86
N ALA A 17 1.78 -5.79 -3.89
CA ALA A 17 2.28 -4.43 -3.86
C ALA A 17 2.83 -4.11 -2.48
N GLU A 18 4.09 -3.67 -2.41
CA GLU A 18 4.79 -3.28 -1.18
C GLU A 18 5.13 -1.78 -1.20
N VAL A 19 4.92 -1.11 -0.06
CA VAL A 19 5.35 0.28 0.15
C VAL A 19 6.74 0.27 0.79
N LEU A 20 7.76 0.63 0.02
CA LEU A 20 9.16 0.45 0.44
C LEU A 20 9.53 1.27 1.69
N GLU A 21 8.89 2.42 1.90
CA GLU A 21 9.14 3.26 3.07
C GLU A 21 8.45 2.74 4.36
N ILE A 22 7.58 1.73 4.25
CA ILE A 22 6.83 1.16 5.38
C ILE A 22 7.00 -0.37 5.35
N PRO A 23 8.07 -0.90 5.98
CA PRO A 23 8.31 -2.33 6.02
C PRO A 23 7.08 -3.11 6.52
N GLY A 24 6.68 -4.13 5.76
CA GLY A 24 5.50 -4.95 6.05
C GLY A 24 4.16 -4.36 5.60
N ALA A 25 4.15 -3.17 4.98
CA ALA A 25 2.95 -2.64 4.31
C ALA A 25 2.84 -3.22 2.91
N MET A 26 2.36 -4.47 2.85
CA MET A 26 2.23 -5.25 1.64
C MET A 26 0.81 -5.79 1.50
N VAL A 27 0.27 -5.77 0.28
CA VAL A 27 -1.10 -6.20 0.00
C VAL A 27 -1.18 -6.98 -1.30
N TYR A 28 -2.20 -7.84 -1.39
CA TYR A 28 -2.54 -8.55 -2.62
C TYR A 28 -3.71 -7.89 -3.35
N GLY A 29 -3.64 -7.90 -4.69
CA GLY A 29 -4.69 -7.47 -5.59
C GLY A 29 -4.89 -8.44 -6.76
N THR A 30 -6.04 -8.35 -7.41
CA THR A 30 -6.35 -9.15 -8.61
C THR A 30 -5.77 -8.55 -9.89
N THR A 31 -5.39 -7.27 -9.84
CA THR A 31 -4.70 -6.54 -10.91
C THR A 31 -3.62 -5.65 -10.28
N THR A 32 -2.64 -5.21 -11.07
CA THR A 32 -1.61 -4.25 -10.62
C THR A 32 -2.23 -2.99 -10.03
N HIS A 33 -3.25 -2.43 -10.68
CA HIS A 33 -3.93 -1.21 -10.22
C HIS A 33 -4.67 -1.43 -8.88
N ASP A 34 -5.35 -2.57 -8.71
CA ASP A 34 -6.01 -2.93 -7.44
C ASP A 34 -4.98 -3.08 -6.30
N ALA A 35 -3.86 -3.74 -6.55
CA ALA A 35 -2.78 -3.89 -5.57
C ALA A 35 -2.20 -2.53 -5.16
N ILE A 36 -1.90 -1.65 -6.12
CA ILE A 36 -1.40 -0.28 -5.87
C ILE A 36 -2.40 0.53 -5.04
N ALA A 37 -3.68 0.53 -5.40
CA ALA A 37 -4.71 1.28 -4.68
C ALA A 37 -4.83 0.82 -3.22
N LYS A 38 -4.82 -0.50 -2.99
CA LYS A 38 -4.82 -1.07 -1.63
C LYS A 38 -3.56 -0.71 -0.84
N ALA A 39 -2.39 -0.68 -1.48
CA ALA A 39 -1.13 -0.32 -0.84
C ALA A 39 -1.12 1.14 -0.38
N GLN A 40 -1.65 2.06 -1.21
CA GLN A 40 -1.84 3.46 -0.83
C GLN A 40 -2.75 3.62 0.39
N VAL A 41 -3.89 2.92 0.42
CA VAL A 41 -4.81 2.95 1.56
C VAL A 41 -4.13 2.42 2.82
N LEU A 42 -3.34 1.34 2.72
CA LEU A 42 -2.60 0.80 3.85
C LEU A 42 -1.56 1.81 4.37
N ALA A 43 -0.80 2.46 3.49
CA ALA A 43 0.18 3.48 3.85
C ALA A 43 -0.48 4.64 4.63
N LEU A 44 -1.60 5.16 4.13
CA LEU A 44 -2.35 6.23 4.79
C LEU A 44 -2.84 5.81 6.19
N ARG A 45 -3.34 4.57 6.34
CA ARG A 45 -3.76 4.04 7.65
C ARG A 45 -2.61 3.91 8.63
N VAL A 46 -1.44 3.47 8.17
CA VAL A 46 -0.24 3.37 9.02
C VAL A 46 0.23 4.75 9.46
N LEU A 47 0.23 5.73 8.55
CA LEU A 47 0.54 7.12 8.88
C LEU A 47 -0.42 7.69 9.92
N ALA A 48 -1.73 7.58 9.66
CA ALA A 48 -2.78 8.02 10.57
C ALA A 48 -2.61 7.44 11.98
N LYS A 49 -2.30 6.14 12.08
CA LYS A 49 -2.03 5.46 13.37
C LYS A 49 -0.78 6.00 14.06
N ARG A 50 0.28 6.37 13.33
CA ARG A 50 1.57 6.83 13.89
C ARG A 50 1.55 8.28 14.33
N THR A 51 0.88 9.15 13.58
CA THR A 51 0.85 10.59 13.85
C THR A 51 -0.41 11.04 14.58
N GLY A 52 -1.44 10.18 14.68
CA GLY A 52 -2.77 10.59 15.10
C GLY A 52 -3.50 11.42 14.05
N LEU A 53 -3.01 11.47 12.80
CA LEU A 53 -3.74 12.12 11.71
C LEU A 53 -5.09 11.44 11.53
N ARG A 54 -6.14 12.24 11.44
CA ARG A 54 -7.48 11.76 11.12
C ARG A 54 -7.65 11.77 9.60
N PRO A 55 -8.56 10.95 9.04
CA PRO A 55 -8.79 10.90 7.60
C PRO A 55 -9.09 12.26 6.96
N GLU A 56 -9.67 13.21 7.70
CA GLU A 56 -9.93 14.58 7.26
C GLU A 56 -8.70 15.51 7.18
N ASP A 57 -7.55 15.07 7.71
CA ASP A 57 -6.30 15.85 7.74
C ASP A 57 -5.39 15.56 6.50
N LEU A 58 -5.88 14.77 5.54
CA LEU A 58 -5.22 14.35 4.29
C LEU A 58 -5.85 15.00 3.05
#